data_AF-K5XTP0-F1
#
_entry.id   AF-K5XTP0-F1
#
_cell.length_a   1.000
_cell.length_b   1.000
_cell.length_c   1.000
_cell.angle_alpha   90.00
_cell.angle_beta   90.00
_cell.angle_gamma   90.00
#
_symmetry.space_group_name_H-M   'P 1'
#
loop_
_entity.id
_entity.type
_entity.pdbx_description
1 polymer ?
#
loop_
_entity_poly.entity_id
_entity_poly.type
_entity_poly.pdbx_seq_one_letter_code
_entity_poly.pdbx_strand_id
1 'polypeptide(L)'
;MIPFRFEADRQLALDYARTLGDAAAAAILTAGRVESAEQARVLARFYWAMVDASLEEDIEPELENLHNAFSAGCYQAGFIEIWHAEIPED
;
A
#
# COMPACT_ATOMS: atom_id res chain seq x y z
N MET A 1 -7.25 -8.47 6.19
CA MET A 1 -7.18 -7.13 6.84
C MET A 1 -5.79 -6.60 6.56
N ILE A 2 -5.58 -5.30 6.44
CA ILE A 2 -4.23 -4.74 6.26
C ILE A 2 -3.66 -4.49 7.67
N PRO A 3 -2.63 -5.24 8.11
CA PRO A 3 -2.12 -5.16 9.47
C PRO A 3 -1.10 -4.01 9.61
N PHE A 4 -1.58 -2.77 9.67
CA PHE A 4 -0.72 -1.62 9.96
C PHE A 4 -0.09 -1.76 11.34
N ARG A 5 1.23 -1.52 11.42
CA ARG A 5 1.97 -1.54 12.69
C ARG A 5 1.63 -0.31 13.53
N PHE A 6 1.52 0.85 12.90
CA PHE A 6 1.13 2.10 13.53
C PHE A 6 -0.04 2.75 12.79
N GLU A 7 -0.96 3.39 13.51
CA GLU A 7 -2.06 4.14 12.88
C GLU A 7 -1.52 5.32 12.05
N ALA A 8 -0.36 5.87 12.41
CA ALA A 8 0.33 6.91 11.66
C ALA A 8 0.69 6.46 10.24
N ASP A 9 1.12 5.21 10.05
CA ASP A 9 1.44 4.66 8.72
C ASP A 9 0.19 4.64 7.83
N ARG A 10 -0.95 4.20 8.39
CA ARG A 10 -2.22 4.20 7.66
C ARG A 10 -2.64 5.62 7.26
N GLN A 11 -2.47 6.59 8.17
CA GLN A 11 -2.80 7.98 7.88
C GLN A 11 -1.88 8.56 6.81
N LEU A 12 -0.57 8.27 6.87
CA LEU A 12 0.40 8.64 5.85
C LEU A 12 -0.01 8.11 4.46
N ALA A 13 -0.33 6.81 4.38
CA ALA A 13 -0.79 6.20 3.14
C ALA A 13 -2.08 6.86 2.60
N LEU A 14 -3.03 7.21 3.48
CA LEU A 14 -4.24 7.92 3.08
C LEU A 14 -3.94 9.33 2.56
N ASP A 15 -2.97 10.02 3.13
CA ASP A 15 -2.58 11.36 2.69
C ASP A 15 -1.86 11.30 1.33
N TYR A 16 -1.00 10.31 1.11
CA TYR A 16 -0.44 10.05 -0.22
C TYR A 16 -1.50 9.70 -1.26
N ALA A 17 -2.49 8.85 -0.92
CA ALA A 17 -3.57 8.52 -1.84
C ALA A 17 -4.39 9.76 -2.25
N ARG A 18 -4.57 10.72 -1.34
CA ARG A 18 -5.20 12.01 -1.64
C ARG A 18 -4.33 12.90 -2.52
N THR A 19 -3.04 13.03 -2.18
CA THR A 19 -2.08 13.86 -2.94
C THR A 19 -1.91 13.35 -4.37
N LEU A 20 -1.88 12.04 -4.56
CA LEU A 20 -1.77 11.39 -5.87
C LEU A 20 -3.10 11.33 -6.64
N GLY A 21 -4.23 11.68 -6.01
CA GLY A 21 -5.56 11.56 -6.61
C GLY A 21 -6.04 10.12 -6.80
N ASP A 22 -5.45 9.15 -6.10
CA ASP A 22 -5.80 7.74 -6.18
C ASP A 22 -6.98 7.39 -5.26
N ALA A 23 -8.19 7.68 -5.76
CA ALA A 23 -9.42 7.39 -5.04
C ALA A 23 -9.63 5.88 -4.78
N ALA A 24 -9.08 5.01 -5.62
CA ALA A 24 -9.22 3.57 -5.46
C ALA A 24 -8.35 3.08 -4.29
N ALA A 25 -7.11 3.51 -4.20
CA ALA A 25 -6.23 3.24 -3.07
C ALA A 25 -6.81 3.81 -1.76
N ALA A 26 -7.30 5.04 -1.77
CA ALA A 26 -7.93 5.66 -0.60
C ALA A 26 -9.13 4.86 -0.07
N ALA A 27 -9.94 4.29 -0.96
CA ALA A 27 -11.06 3.43 -0.57
C ALA A 27 -10.59 2.12 0.09
N ILE A 28 -9.55 1.48 -0.45
CA ILE A 28 -8.95 0.24 0.10
C ILE A 28 -8.37 0.51 1.50
N LEU A 29 -7.59 1.58 1.65
CA LEU A 29 -6.95 1.98 2.91
C LEU A 29 -7.98 2.37 3.99
N THR A 30 -9.08 3.01 3.56
CA THR A 30 -10.21 3.34 4.44
C THR A 30 -10.93 2.07 4.91
N ALA A 31 -11.20 1.14 3.99
CA ALA A 31 -11.80 -0.15 4.32
C ALA A 31 -10.88 -1.06 5.17
N GLY A 32 -9.56 -0.85 5.09
CA GLY A 32 -8.57 -1.59 5.86
C GLY A 32 -8.45 -3.06 5.47
N ARG A 33 -8.88 -3.44 4.27
CA ARG A 33 -8.81 -4.81 3.77
C ARG A 33 -8.78 -4.86 2.25
N VAL A 34 -8.11 -5.87 1.71
CA VAL A 34 -8.13 -6.23 0.29
C VAL A 34 -9.19 -7.30 0.09
N GLU A 35 -10.09 -7.09 -0.86
CA GLU A 35 -11.26 -7.94 -1.14
C GLU A 35 -11.22 -8.57 -2.53
N SER A 36 -10.35 -8.10 -3.42
CA SER A 36 -10.25 -8.61 -4.78
C SER A 36 -8.84 -8.53 -5.34
N ALA A 37 -8.60 -9.33 -6.37
CA ALA A 37 -7.38 -9.29 -7.17
C ALA A 37 -7.10 -7.89 -7.74
N GLU A 38 -8.13 -7.15 -8.12
CA GLU A 38 -7.97 -5.79 -8.64
C GLU A 38 -7.54 -4.82 -7.54
N GLN A 39 -8.11 -4.93 -6.34
CA GLN A 39 -7.67 -4.11 -5.21
C GLN A 39 -6.21 -4.40 -4.84
N ALA A 40 -5.75 -5.65 -4.94
CA ALA A 40 -4.34 -5.99 -4.73
C ALA A 40 -3.42 -5.29 -5.74
N ARG A 41 -3.81 -5.23 -7.03
CA ARG A 41 -3.04 -4.48 -8.06
C ARG A 41 -3.03 -2.98 -7.77
N VAL A 42 -4.18 -2.41 -7.44
CA VAL A 42 -4.29 -0.99 -7.09
C VAL A 42 -3.36 -0.67 -5.91
N LEU A 43 -3.37 -1.50 -4.87
CA LEU A 43 -2.53 -1.29 -3.69
C LEU A 43 -1.03 -1.39 -4.01
N ALA A 44 -0.63 -2.34 -4.85
CA ALA A 44 0.77 -2.48 -5.29
C ALA A 44 1.25 -1.29 -6.13
N ARG A 45 0.45 -0.83 -7.09
CA ARG A 45 0.78 0.33 -7.92
C ARG A 45 0.79 1.62 -7.12
N PHE A 46 -0.15 1.75 -6.19
CA PHE A 46 -0.17 2.86 -5.24
C PHE A 46 1.10 2.92 -4.41
N TYR A 47 1.62 1.78 -3.94
CA TYR A 47 2.89 1.74 -3.21
C TYR A 47 4.05 2.29 -4.05
N TRP A 48 4.20 1.87 -5.31
CA TRP A 48 5.22 2.44 -6.20
C TRP A 48 5.05 3.94 -6.42
N ALA A 49 3.82 4.40 -6.66
CA ALA A 49 3.55 5.82 -6.82
C ALA A 49 3.89 6.63 -5.55
N MET A 50 3.72 6.04 -4.37
CA MET A 50 4.13 6.64 -3.10
C MET A 50 5.65 6.70 -2.96
N VAL A 51 6.37 5.61 -3.29
CA VAL A 51 7.84 5.59 -3.31
C VAL A 51 8.39 6.67 -4.24
N ASP A 52 7.84 6.79 -5.46
CA ASP A 52 8.24 7.82 -6.42
C ASP A 52 7.97 9.23 -5.91
N ALA A 53 6.83 9.44 -5.25
CA ALA A 53 6.44 10.74 -4.72
C ALA A 53 7.24 11.15 -3.47
N SER A 54 7.82 10.19 -2.75
CA SER A 54 8.56 10.43 -1.51
C SER A 54 10.08 10.48 -1.68
N LEU A 55 10.61 10.51 -2.91
CA LEU A 55 12.06 10.45 -3.18
C LEU A 55 12.88 11.58 -2.51
N GLU A 56 12.25 12.72 -2.21
CA GLU A 56 12.89 13.86 -1.55
C GLU A 56 12.58 13.92 -0.03
N GLU A 57 11.85 12.94 0.50
CA GLU A 57 11.40 12.87 1.89
C GLU A 57 12.19 11.81 2.68
N ASP A 58 12.50 12.09 3.95
CA ASP A 58 13.15 11.15 4.87
C ASP A 58 12.09 10.26 5.56
N ILE A 59 11.46 9.38 4.78
CA ILE A 59 10.37 8.48 5.23
C ILE A 59 10.61 6.99 4.90
N GLU A 60 11.87 6.60 4.69
CA GLU A 60 12.25 5.20 4.41
C GLU A 60 11.68 4.19 5.43
N PRO A 61 11.70 4.45 6.76
CA PRO A 61 11.12 3.53 7.74
C PRO A 61 9.61 3.32 7.56
N GLU A 62 8.88 4.38 7.23
CA GLU A 62 7.45 4.34 6.95
C GLU A 62 7.15 3.57 5.66
N LEU A 63 7.95 3.77 4.61
CA LEU A 63 7.84 3.01 3.36
C LEU A 63 8.05 1.50 3.59
N GLU A 64 9.00 1.11 4.45
CA GLU A 64 9.21 -0.29 4.80
C GLU A 64 8.01 -0.85 5.60
N ASN A 65 7.51 -0.10 6.59
CA ASN A 65 6.32 -0.50 7.35
C ASN A 65 5.09 -0.68 6.44
N LEU A 66 4.91 0.23 5.48
CA LEU A 66 3.80 0.20 4.52
C LEU A 66 3.94 -0.96 3.53
N HIS A 67 5.15 -1.23 3.03
CA HIS A 67 5.42 -2.41 2.21
C HIS A 67 4.98 -3.68 2.92
N ASN A 68 5.43 -3.86 4.18
CA ASN A 68 5.12 -5.02 5.00
C ASN A 68 3.62 -5.14 5.32
N ALA A 69 2.96 -4.01 5.61
CA ALA A 69 1.52 -4.00 5.87
C ALA A 69 0.71 -4.38 4.61
N PHE A 70 1.05 -3.81 3.46
CA PHE A 70 0.32 -4.07 2.21
C PHE A 70 0.54 -5.48 1.69
N SER A 71 1.79 -5.97 1.70
CA SER A 71 2.11 -7.35 1.31
C SER A 71 1.39 -8.35 2.21
N ALA A 72 1.40 -8.14 3.53
CA ALA A 72 0.66 -8.97 4.48
C ALA A 72 -0.86 -8.90 4.26
N GLY A 73 -1.40 -7.72 3.93
CA GLY A 73 -2.80 -7.54 3.57
C GLY A 73 -3.20 -8.34 2.33
N CYS A 74 -2.37 -8.32 1.29
CA CYS A 74 -2.54 -9.12 0.07
C CYS A 74 -2.40 -10.62 0.36
N TYR A 75 -1.43 -11.03 1.18
CA TYR A 75 -1.25 -12.41 1.61
C TYR A 75 -2.48 -12.97 2.34
N GLN A 76 -2.97 -12.26 3.35
CA GLN A 76 -4.16 -12.67 4.10
C GLN A 76 -5.42 -12.76 3.24
N ALA A 77 -5.49 -11.97 2.16
CA ALA A 77 -6.59 -11.99 1.20
C ALA A 77 -6.43 -13.05 0.10
N GLY A 78 -5.29 -13.76 0.03
CA GLY A 78 -5.01 -14.77 -0.99
C GLY A 78 -4.53 -14.19 -2.33
N PHE A 79 -4.00 -12.97 -2.35
CA PHE A 79 -3.56 -12.24 -3.54
C PHE A 79 -2.06 -11.87 -3.53
N ILE A 80 -1.23 -12.56 -2.75
CA ILE A 80 0.21 -12.25 -2.64
C ILE A 80 0.95 -12.35 -3.98
N GLU A 81 0.57 -13.30 -4.84
CA GLU A 81 1.19 -13.45 -6.17
C GLU A 81 0.97 -12.21 -7.05
N ILE A 82 -0.13 -11.47 -6.84
CA ILE A 82 -0.39 -10.21 -7.56
C ILE A 82 0.51 -9.10 -7.03
N TRP A 83 0.72 -9.05 -5.71
CA TRP A 83 1.65 -8.11 -5.10
C TRP A 83 3.07 -8.32 -5.63
N HIS A 84 3.60 -9.55 -5.60
CA HIS A 84 4.94 -9.86 -6.11
C HIS A 84 5.09 -9.64 -7.63
N ALA A 85 4.01 -9.80 -8.40
CA ALA A 85 4.05 -9.53 -9.84
C ALA A 85 4.20 -8.03 -10.17
N GLU A 86 3.70 -7.14 -9.30
CA GLU A 86 3.76 -5.69 -9.48
C GLU A 86 4.93 -5.06 -8.69
N ILE A 87 5.41 -5.73 -7.63
CA ILE A 87 6.58 -5.33 -6.83
C ILE A 87 7.60 -6.46 -6.89
N PRO A 88 8.49 -6.46 -7.90
CA PRO A 88 9.54 -7.46 -7.99
C PRO A 88 10.47 -7.35 -6.79
N GLU A 89 10.71 -8.47 -6.12
CA GLU A 89 11.82 -8.60 -5.18
C GLU A 89 13.11 -8.68 -6.02
N ASP A 90 14.08 -7.80 -5.73
CA ASP A 90 15.43 -7.84 -6.33
C ASP A 90 16.16 -9.17 -6.05
#